data_AF-A0A1T1BJY8-F1
#
_entry.id   AF-A0A1T1BJY8-F1
#
_cell.length_a   1.000
_cell.length_b   1.000
_cell.length_c   1.000
_cell.angle_alpha   90.00
_cell.angle_beta   90.00
_cell.angle_gamma   90.00
#
_symmetry.space_group_name_H-M   'P 1'
#
loop_
_entity.id
_entity.type
_entity.pdbx_description
1 polymer ?
#
loop_
_entity_poly.entity_id
_entity_poly.type
_entity_poly.pdbx_seq_one_letter_code
_entity_poly.pdbx_strand_id
1 'polypeptide(L)'
;MKQLAIIIAFLFFSNCYLFGQKYVLNNEKIIYSFQTNNGKVMTLCSDKTGKYIVYRFGTKENIELEFPKNKDKSSWNKFEYSYWLRGGGVENEGIDLNYVAFIIEKTKYVIYDTYFANGKKYEVGIRVINLSNNKIVKIIGNRKTQKGTLIDFRFDKSIKEGEELYD
;
A
#
# COMPACT_ATOMS: atom_id res chain seq x y z
N MET A 1 -41.36 50.65 -16.45
CA MET A 1 -41.70 50.04 -15.15
C MET A 1 -40.58 49.09 -14.79
N LYS A 2 -39.96 49.28 -13.62
CA LYS A 2 -38.70 48.66 -13.22
C LYS A 2 -38.88 47.16 -13.03
N GLN A 3 -38.08 46.34 -13.73
CA GLN A 3 -37.95 44.92 -13.41
C GLN A 3 -37.22 44.81 -12.06
N LEU A 4 -37.94 44.29 -11.07
CA LEU A 4 -37.40 44.03 -9.74
C LEU A 4 -36.64 42.69 -9.80
N ALA A 5 -35.32 42.76 -9.76
CA ALA A 5 -34.47 41.59 -9.56
C ALA A 5 -34.65 41.10 -8.11
N ILE A 6 -35.22 39.90 -7.95
CA ILE A 6 -35.22 39.20 -6.66
C ILE A 6 -34.10 38.17 -6.70
N ILE A 7 -32.97 38.54 -6.11
CA ILE A 7 -31.88 37.64 -5.75
C ILE A 7 -32.32 36.92 -4.48
N ILE A 8 -32.70 35.65 -4.56
CA ILE A 8 -32.79 34.77 -3.39
C ILE A 8 -31.49 33.97 -3.34
N ALA A 9 -30.58 34.45 -2.50
CA ALA A 9 -29.42 33.71 -2.05
C ALA A 9 -29.90 32.61 -1.07
N PHE A 10 -30.02 31.37 -1.56
CA PHE A 10 -30.13 30.18 -0.72
C PHE A 10 -28.74 29.58 -0.53
N LEU A 11 -27.92 30.24 0.28
CA LEU A 11 -26.86 29.57 1.02
C LEU A 11 -27.52 29.04 2.29
N PHE A 12 -27.57 27.72 2.49
CA PHE A 12 -27.21 27.14 3.80
C PHE A 12 -27.12 25.60 3.75
N PHE A 13 -25.90 25.15 4.02
CA PHE A 13 -25.52 23.84 4.56
C PHE A 13 -25.76 22.59 3.71
N SER A 14 -25.02 22.49 2.60
CA SER A 14 -24.43 21.19 2.27
C SER A 14 -23.45 20.85 3.40
N ASN A 15 -23.89 20.03 4.35
CA ASN A 15 -22.97 19.34 5.25
C ASN A 15 -22.08 18.44 4.40
N CYS A 16 -20.97 18.98 3.91
CA CYS A 16 -19.82 18.19 3.51
C CYS A 16 -19.26 17.60 4.80
N TYR A 17 -19.89 16.54 5.31
CA TYR A 17 -19.20 15.62 6.20
C TYR A 17 -18.09 15.00 5.37
N LEU A 18 -16.94 15.68 5.32
CA LEU A 18 -15.66 15.07 5.01
C LEU A 18 -15.38 14.07 6.14
N PHE A 19 -16.07 12.94 6.13
CA PHE A 19 -15.61 11.75 6.81
C PHE A 19 -14.36 11.32 6.05
N GLY A 20 -13.22 11.93 6.41
CA GLY A 20 -11.93 11.51 5.92
C GLY A 20 -11.81 10.02 6.20
N GLN A 21 -11.70 9.23 5.14
CA GLN A 21 -11.57 7.79 5.30
C GLN A 21 -10.28 7.50 6.06
N LYS A 22 -10.39 6.67 7.09
CA LYS A 22 -9.24 6.31 7.93
C LYS A 22 -8.45 5.20 7.25
N TYR A 23 -7.19 5.49 6.95
CA TYR A 23 -6.22 4.49 6.46
C TYR A 23 -5.95 3.37 7.47
N VAL A 24 -6.14 3.65 8.76
CA VAL A 24 -5.99 2.69 9.86
C VAL A 24 -7.20 2.81 10.77
N LEU A 25 -7.97 1.73 10.89
CA LEU A 25 -9.12 1.65 11.77
C LEU A 25 -8.68 1.40 13.23
N ASN A 26 -9.54 1.68 14.20
CA ASN A 26 -9.19 1.57 15.62
C ASN A 26 -8.81 0.14 16.05
N ASN A 27 -9.36 -0.88 15.38
CA ASN A 27 -9.05 -2.30 15.60
C ASN A 27 -7.85 -2.79 14.79
N GLU A 28 -7.24 -1.95 13.96
CA GLU A 28 -6.12 -2.32 13.11
C GLU A 28 -4.78 -1.88 13.72
N LYS A 29 -3.72 -2.56 13.29
CA LYS A 29 -2.33 -2.15 13.46
C LYS A 29 -1.67 -2.02 12.08
N ILE A 30 -0.75 -1.09 11.95
CA ILE A 30 0.07 -0.94 10.74
C ILE A 30 1.05 -2.11 10.70
N ILE A 31 1.07 -2.85 9.60
CA ILE A 31 2.17 -3.77 9.25
C ILE A 31 3.26 -2.98 8.52
N TYR A 32 2.85 -2.26 7.48
CA TYR A 32 3.76 -1.49 6.64
C TYR A 32 3.04 -0.28 6.04
N SER A 33 3.71 0.87 5.97
CA SER A 33 3.14 2.06 5.32
C SER A 33 4.23 3.02 4.86
N PHE A 34 3.91 3.83 3.86
CA PHE A 34 4.71 4.99 3.45
C PHE A 34 3.83 5.98 2.67
N GLN A 35 4.33 7.20 2.50
CA GLN A 35 3.83 8.15 1.51
C GLN A 35 4.62 8.02 0.22
N THR A 36 3.98 8.18 -0.94
CA THR A 36 4.64 8.29 -2.24
C THR A 36 5.28 9.66 -2.41
N ASN A 37 6.17 9.80 -3.38
CA ASN A 37 6.77 11.10 -3.71
C ASN A 37 5.73 12.15 -4.18
N ASN A 38 4.54 11.73 -4.61
CA ASN A 38 3.42 12.62 -4.96
C ASN A 38 2.38 12.79 -3.84
N GLY A 39 2.70 12.39 -2.60
CA GLY A 39 1.87 12.64 -1.42
C GLY A 39 0.69 11.68 -1.22
N LYS A 40 0.57 10.63 -2.04
CA LYS A 40 -0.38 9.54 -1.79
C LYS A 40 0.10 8.67 -0.63
N VAL A 41 -0.82 8.03 0.07
CA VAL A 41 -0.53 7.17 1.22
C VAL A 41 -0.77 5.73 0.81
N MET A 42 0.17 4.85 1.14
CA MET A 42 0.02 3.40 1.09
C MET A 42 0.05 2.85 2.51
N THR A 43 -0.93 2.02 2.88
CA THR A 43 -0.89 1.26 4.13
C THR A 43 -1.28 -0.19 3.90
N LEU A 44 -0.50 -1.09 4.49
CA LEU A 44 -0.84 -2.48 4.76
C LEU A 44 -1.09 -2.61 6.26
N CYS A 45 -2.32 -2.97 6.63
CA CYS A 45 -2.74 -3.11 8.02
C CYS A 45 -3.27 -4.52 8.27
N SER A 46 -3.18 -4.97 9.51
CA SER A 46 -3.92 -6.13 9.98
C SER A 46 -4.82 -5.75 11.14
N ASP A 47 -5.89 -6.51 11.33
CA ASP A 47 -6.61 -6.49 12.58
C ASP A 47 -5.67 -6.88 13.74
N LYS A 48 -5.81 -6.23 14.89
CA LYS A 48 -4.98 -6.48 16.08
C LYS A 48 -5.03 -7.94 16.55
N THR A 49 -6.11 -8.66 16.28
CA THR A 49 -6.29 -10.09 16.60
C THR A 49 -5.89 -11.02 15.45
N GLY A 50 -5.39 -10.48 14.34
CA GLY A 50 -5.04 -11.25 13.14
C GLY A 50 -6.24 -11.67 12.28
N LYS A 51 -7.44 -11.13 12.54
CA LYS A 51 -8.67 -11.51 11.82
C LYS A 51 -8.60 -11.28 10.31
N TYR A 52 -7.92 -10.24 9.86
CA TYR A 52 -7.75 -9.93 8.44
C TYR A 52 -6.50 -9.07 8.21
N ILE A 53 -6.11 -8.99 6.93
CA ILE A 53 -5.13 -8.05 6.39
C ILE A 53 -5.80 -7.20 5.31
N VAL A 54 -5.41 -5.94 5.19
CA VAL A 54 -5.98 -4.98 4.23
C VAL A 54 -4.93 -4.01 3.73
N TYR A 55 -4.92 -3.81 2.42
CA TYR A 55 -4.17 -2.80 1.70
C TYR A 55 -5.08 -1.59 1.41
N ARG A 56 -4.53 -0.39 1.56
CA ARG A 56 -5.16 0.87 1.16
C ARG A 56 -4.17 1.78 0.46
N PHE A 57 -4.63 2.45 -0.58
CA PHE A 57 -3.87 3.45 -1.33
C PHE A 57 -4.76 4.62 -1.74
N GLY A 58 -4.24 5.84 -1.70
CA GLY A 58 -4.97 7.02 -2.16
C GLY A 58 -4.39 8.35 -1.68
N THR A 59 -5.18 9.42 -1.66
CA THR A 59 -4.78 10.72 -1.12
C THR A 59 -5.04 10.81 0.39
N LYS A 60 -4.56 11.87 1.03
CA LYS A 60 -4.86 12.13 2.46
C LYS A 60 -6.36 12.12 2.77
N GLU A 61 -7.20 12.49 1.80
CA GLU A 61 -8.64 12.69 1.99
C GLU A 61 -9.48 11.51 1.49
N ASN A 62 -8.95 10.71 0.55
CA ASN A 62 -9.71 9.66 -0.12
C ASN A 62 -8.88 8.39 -0.35
N ILE A 63 -9.38 7.25 0.12
CA ILE A 63 -8.83 5.95 -0.29
C ILE A 63 -9.35 5.66 -1.69
N GLU A 64 -8.42 5.54 -2.63
CA GLU A 64 -8.70 5.28 -4.04
C GLU A 64 -8.73 3.78 -4.34
N LEU A 65 -8.02 2.99 -3.54
CA LEU A 65 -7.98 1.54 -3.66
C LEU A 65 -7.91 0.90 -2.27
N GLU A 66 -8.89 0.06 -1.97
CA GLU A 66 -8.89 -0.80 -0.78
C GLU A 66 -9.02 -2.27 -1.23
N PHE A 67 -8.15 -3.13 -0.71
CA PHE A 67 -8.17 -4.55 -1.01
C PHE A 67 -7.77 -5.39 0.20
N PRO A 68 -8.43 -6.53 0.45
CA PRO A 68 -9.65 -7.00 -0.19
C PRO A 68 -10.89 -6.27 0.34
N LYS A 69 -11.99 -6.32 -0.43
CA LYS A 69 -13.29 -5.77 0.00
C LYS A 69 -13.83 -6.47 1.26
N ASN A 70 -13.74 -7.80 1.29
CA ASN A 70 -14.13 -8.60 2.45
C ASN A 70 -12.95 -8.70 3.42
N LYS A 71 -13.15 -8.22 4.66
CA LYS A 71 -12.17 -8.22 5.76
C LYS A 71 -12.45 -9.36 6.73
N ASP A 72 -11.93 -10.53 6.43
CA ASP A 72 -12.04 -11.75 7.25
C ASP A 72 -10.76 -12.59 7.13
N LYS A 73 -10.75 -13.80 7.72
CA LYS A 73 -9.53 -14.64 7.71
C LYS A 73 -9.08 -15.01 6.30
N SER A 74 -10.00 -15.08 5.33
CA SER A 74 -9.65 -15.38 3.94
C SER A 74 -8.85 -14.26 3.27
N SER A 75 -8.85 -13.05 3.83
CA SER A 75 -8.10 -11.91 3.30
C SER A 75 -6.60 -12.22 3.21
N TRP A 76 -6.06 -12.99 4.15
CA TRP A 76 -4.64 -13.36 4.19
C TRP A 76 -4.20 -14.17 2.98
N ASN A 77 -5.04 -15.08 2.51
CA ASN A 77 -4.75 -15.92 1.34
C ASN A 77 -4.77 -15.16 0.01
N LYS A 78 -5.11 -13.86 0.02
CA LYS A 78 -5.12 -13.00 -1.16
C LYS A 78 -3.81 -12.23 -1.33
N PHE A 79 -2.90 -12.35 -0.37
CA PHE A 79 -1.58 -11.76 -0.40
C PHE A 79 -0.53 -12.86 -0.38
N GLU A 80 0.55 -12.62 -1.12
CA GLU A 80 1.73 -13.46 -1.15
C GLU A 80 2.92 -12.64 -0.69
N TYR A 81 3.75 -13.24 0.17
CA TYR A 81 5.00 -12.65 0.62
C TYR A 81 6.17 -13.42 0.01
N SER A 82 7.08 -12.70 -0.64
CA SER A 82 8.33 -13.26 -1.16
C SER A 82 9.50 -12.40 -0.71
N TYR A 83 10.66 -13.03 -0.55
CA TYR A 83 11.87 -12.32 -0.15
C TYR A 83 13.13 -12.98 -0.70
N TRP A 84 14.21 -12.21 -0.78
CA TRP A 84 15.54 -12.71 -1.05
C TRP A 84 16.54 -12.01 -0.16
N LEU A 85 17.27 -12.78 0.65
CA LEU A 85 18.29 -12.27 1.55
C LEU A 85 19.64 -12.90 1.20
N ARG A 86 20.61 -12.06 0.85
CA ARG A 86 22.02 -12.42 0.67
C ARG A 86 22.87 -11.51 1.54
N GLY A 87 23.52 -12.06 2.56
CA GLY A 87 24.44 -11.32 3.42
C GLY A 87 25.77 -10.99 2.73
N GLY A 88 26.66 -10.29 3.46
CA GLY A 88 28.06 -10.07 3.02
C GLY A 88 28.40 -8.67 2.50
N GLY A 89 27.55 -7.66 2.77
CA GLY A 89 27.90 -6.25 2.51
C GLY A 89 28.15 -5.94 1.04
N VAL A 90 28.89 -4.87 0.73
CA VAL A 90 29.19 -4.50 -0.66
C VAL A 90 29.99 -5.60 -1.38
N GLU A 91 30.92 -6.24 -0.66
CA GLU A 91 31.86 -7.24 -1.20
C GLU A 91 31.15 -8.47 -1.77
N ASN A 92 30.02 -8.87 -1.19
CA ASN A 92 29.21 -10.00 -1.66
C ASN A 92 27.91 -9.56 -2.34
N GLU A 93 27.84 -8.30 -2.77
CA GLU A 93 26.62 -7.70 -3.29
C GLU A 93 25.40 -8.02 -2.42
N GLY A 94 25.52 -7.70 -1.13
CA GLY A 94 24.50 -7.98 -0.14
C GLY A 94 23.16 -7.40 -0.56
N ILE A 95 22.11 -8.19 -0.43
CA ILE A 95 20.77 -7.87 -0.90
C ILE A 95 19.77 -8.24 0.18
N ASP A 96 18.77 -7.38 0.37
CA ASP A 96 17.60 -7.65 1.17
C ASP A 96 16.36 -7.18 0.40
N LEU A 97 15.64 -8.11 -0.22
CA LEU A 97 14.43 -7.84 -1.00
C LEU A 97 13.22 -8.40 -0.26
N ASN A 98 12.17 -7.59 -0.11
CA ASN A 98 10.91 -8.00 0.50
C ASN A 98 9.74 -7.50 -0.34
N TYR A 99 8.77 -8.38 -0.58
CA TYR A 99 7.62 -8.08 -1.41
C TYR A 99 6.33 -8.60 -0.78
N VAL A 100 5.28 -7.80 -0.88
CA VAL A 100 3.90 -8.28 -0.69
C VAL A 100 3.15 -8.06 -1.99
N ALA A 101 2.72 -9.16 -2.61
CA ALA A 101 2.01 -9.15 -3.88
C ALA A 101 0.54 -9.55 -3.69
N PHE A 102 -0.33 -8.95 -4.50
CA PHE A 102 -1.72 -9.37 -4.63
C PHE A 102 -2.25 -9.02 -6.01
N ILE A 103 -3.35 -9.65 -6.41
CA ILE A 103 -3.95 -9.48 -7.74
C ILE A 103 -5.38 -8.97 -7.60
N ILE A 104 -5.69 -7.94 -8.39
CA ILE A 104 -7.06 -7.49 -8.65
C ILE A 104 -7.28 -7.65 -10.15
N GLU A 105 -8.14 -8.60 -10.51
CA GLU A 105 -8.44 -8.96 -11.90
C GLU A 105 -7.14 -9.31 -12.69
N LYS A 106 -6.77 -8.50 -13.68
CA LYS A 106 -5.55 -8.67 -14.49
C LYS A 106 -4.40 -7.74 -14.10
N THR A 107 -4.46 -7.16 -12.90
CA THR A 107 -3.44 -6.24 -12.38
C THR A 107 -2.83 -6.80 -11.11
N LYS A 108 -1.52 -7.03 -11.13
CA LYS A 108 -0.73 -7.42 -9.95
C LYS A 108 -0.14 -6.17 -9.31
N TYR A 109 -0.32 -6.05 -8.01
CA TYR A 109 0.23 -4.97 -7.18
C TYR A 109 1.29 -5.57 -6.28
N VAL A 110 2.49 -5.00 -6.30
CA VAL A 110 3.63 -5.48 -5.51
C VAL A 110 4.13 -4.33 -4.66
N ILE A 111 3.91 -4.42 -3.36
CA ILE A 111 4.55 -3.54 -2.38
C ILE A 111 5.98 -4.03 -2.22
N TYR A 112 6.98 -3.16 -2.36
CA TYR A 112 8.38 -3.52 -2.22
C TYR A 112 9.09 -2.69 -1.14
N ASP A 113 9.99 -3.36 -0.42
CA ASP A 113 11.01 -2.78 0.46
C ASP A 113 12.33 -3.49 0.14
N THR A 114 13.21 -2.80 -0.59
CA THR A 114 14.40 -3.41 -1.18
C THR A 114 15.66 -2.66 -0.82
N TYR A 115 16.72 -3.42 -0.63
CA TYR A 115 18.06 -2.94 -0.37
C TYR A 115 19.09 -3.68 -1.21
N PHE A 116 19.96 -2.91 -1.85
CA PHE A 116 21.18 -3.39 -2.48
C PHE A 116 22.37 -2.70 -1.81
N ALA A 117 23.29 -3.48 -1.26
CA ALA A 117 24.51 -2.97 -0.63
C ALA A 117 25.39 -2.24 -1.64
N ASN A 118 25.51 -2.79 -2.85
CA ASN A 118 26.16 -2.09 -3.95
C ASN A 118 25.37 -0.82 -4.29
N GLY A 119 26.04 0.33 -4.25
CA GLY A 119 25.41 1.64 -4.40
C GLY A 119 24.52 2.08 -3.23
N LYS A 120 24.43 1.31 -2.14
CA LYS A 120 23.61 1.60 -0.94
C LYS A 120 22.16 2.01 -1.29
N LYS A 121 21.57 1.28 -2.23
CA LYS A 121 20.28 1.62 -2.83
C LYS A 121 19.16 1.02 -2.01
N TYR A 122 18.46 1.87 -1.26
CA TYR A 122 17.23 1.52 -0.56
C TYR A 122 16.04 2.12 -1.28
N GLU A 123 15.07 1.29 -1.67
CA GLU A 123 13.85 1.75 -2.31
C GLU A 123 12.62 1.10 -1.68
N VAL A 124 11.57 1.91 -1.52
CA VAL A 124 10.25 1.44 -1.11
C VAL A 124 9.22 1.93 -2.12
N GLY A 125 8.14 1.20 -2.34
CA GLY A 125 7.11 1.64 -3.28
C GLY A 125 6.15 0.54 -3.70
N ILE A 126 5.48 0.77 -4.84
CA ILE A 126 4.55 -0.18 -5.45
C ILE A 126 4.94 -0.40 -6.92
N ARG A 127 4.96 -1.65 -7.38
CA ARG A 127 4.92 -1.98 -8.81
C ARG A 127 3.50 -2.37 -9.18
N VAL A 128 2.95 -1.75 -10.22
CA VAL A 128 1.65 -2.08 -10.79
C VAL A 128 1.91 -2.74 -12.13
N ILE A 129 1.61 -4.03 -12.22
CA ILE A 129 1.96 -4.90 -13.35
C ILE A 129 0.66 -5.32 -14.03
N ASN A 130 0.51 -4.97 -15.31
CA ASN A 130 -0.59 -5.46 -16.13
C ASN A 130 -0.25 -6.87 -16.64
N LEU A 131 -1.00 -7.88 -16.21
CA LEU A 131 -0.75 -9.29 -16.54
C LEU A 131 -1.09 -9.67 -17.98
N SER A 132 -1.76 -8.79 -18.74
CA SER A 132 -2.10 -9.05 -20.14
C SER A 132 -0.98 -8.68 -21.11
N ASN A 133 -0.14 -7.70 -20.75
CA ASN A 133 0.92 -7.18 -21.62
C ASN A 133 2.26 -6.95 -20.90
N ASN A 134 2.36 -7.34 -19.63
CA ASN A 134 3.53 -7.20 -18.76
C ASN A 134 4.03 -5.75 -18.60
N LYS A 135 3.19 -4.74 -18.89
CA LYS A 135 3.56 -3.34 -18.64
C LYS A 135 3.65 -3.09 -17.14
N ILE A 136 4.77 -2.50 -16.70
CA ILE A 136 5.04 -2.16 -15.31
C ILE A 136 5.01 -0.64 -15.13
N VAL A 137 4.27 -0.19 -14.11
CA VAL A 137 4.34 1.19 -13.61
C VAL A 137 4.91 1.15 -12.19
N LYS A 138 5.97 1.92 -11.95
CA LYS A 138 6.59 2.06 -10.63
C LYS A 138 6.09 3.31 -9.94
N ILE A 139 5.55 3.15 -8.74
CA ILE A 139 5.19 4.23 -7.83
C ILE A 139 6.24 4.26 -6.73
N ILE A 140 7.03 5.33 -6.67
CA ILE A 140 8.14 5.45 -5.72
C ILE A 140 7.63 6.01 -4.38
N GLY A 141 7.96 5.31 -3.30
CA GLY A 141 7.71 5.69 -1.93
C GLY A 141 8.83 6.56 -1.34
N ASN A 142 8.43 7.48 -0.47
CA ASN A 142 9.33 8.25 0.38
C ASN A 142 9.67 7.42 1.63
N ARG A 143 10.83 6.78 1.60
CA ARG A 143 11.36 5.95 2.70
C ARG A 143 11.36 6.65 4.06
N LYS A 144 11.55 7.97 4.12
CA LYS A 144 11.56 8.71 5.40
C LYS A 144 10.20 8.67 6.13
N THR A 145 9.13 8.33 5.42
CA THR A 145 7.78 8.23 5.95
C THR A 145 7.37 6.78 6.26
N GLN A 146 8.29 5.83 6.05
CA GLN A 146 8.06 4.41 6.31
C GLN A 146 7.69 4.19 7.77
N LYS A 147 6.68 3.34 7.99
CA LYS A 147 6.37 2.78 9.31
C LYS A 147 6.16 1.28 9.18
N GLY A 148 6.68 0.53 10.15
CA GLY A 148 6.64 -0.93 10.14
C GLY A 148 7.66 -1.55 9.18
N THR A 149 7.54 -2.86 8.97
CA THR A 149 8.46 -3.65 8.15
C THR A 149 7.72 -4.80 7.48
N LEU A 150 8.18 -5.20 6.28
CA LEU A 150 7.72 -6.43 5.63
C LEU A 150 8.49 -7.67 6.11
N ILE A 151 9.66 -7.48 6.73
CA ILE A 151 10.57 -8.57 7.15
C ILE A 151 9.89 -9.52 8.15
N ASP A 152 8.95 -9.04 8.95
CA ASP A 152 8.22 -9.88 9.92
C ASP A 152 7.49 -11.04 9.24
N PHE A 153 7.09 -10.89 7.97
CA PHE A 153 6.45 -11.95 7.19
C PHE A 153 7.38 -13.12 6.84
N ARG A 154 8.70 -12.99 7.02
CA ARG A 154 9.63 -14.14 6.91
C ARG A 154 9.33 -15.22 7.96
N PHE A 155 8.70 -14.84 9.06
CA PHE A 155 8.44 -15.72 10.20
C PHE A 155 6.94 -15.91 10.47
N ASP A 156 6.07 -15.19 9.74
CA ASP A 156 4.62 -15.24 9.91
C ASP A 156 3.98 -16.22 8.92
N LYS A 157 3.38 -17.29 9.44
CA LYS A 157 2.70 -18.32 8.64
C LYS A 157 1.27 -17.94 8.25
N SER A 158 0.78 -16.75 8.64
CA SER A 158 -0.57 -16.33 8.26
C SER A 158 -0.66 -15.87 6.81
N ILE A 159 0.43 -15.38 6.22
CA ILE A 159 0.50 -14.96 4.81
C ILE A 159 1.04 -16.11 3.96
N LYS A 160 0.56 -16.20 2.71
CA LYS A 160 1.03 -17.22 1.77
C LYS A 160 2.46 -16.89 1.33
N GLU A 161 3.32 -17.91 1.25
CA GLU A 161 4.65 -17.78 0.65
C GLU A 161 4.53 -17.65 -0.88
N GLY A 162 5.26 -16.68 -1.44
CA GLY A 162 5.40 -16.45 -2.87
C GLY A 162 6.83 -16.71 -3.33
N GLU A 163 6.99 -17.05 -4.62
CA GLU A 163 8.29 -17.42 -5.21
C GLU A 163 8.88 -16.34 -6.11
N GLU A 164 8.07 -15.35 -6.51
CA GLU A 164 8.48 -14.33 -7.48
C GLU A 164 9.32 -13.22 -6.82
N LEU A 165 10.42 -12.86 -7.49
CA LEU A 165 11.16 -11.63 -7.25
C LEU A 165 10.79 -10.59 -8.31
N TYR A 166 10.90 -9.30 -7.97
CA TYR A 166 10.39 -8.21 -8.80
C TYR A 166 11.42 -7.13 -9.15
N ASP A 167 12.70 -7.35 -8.82
CA ASP A 167 13.83 -6.47 -9.13
C ASP A 167 14.72 -7.02 -10.25
#